data_AF-A0A3N6GAY8-F1
#
_entry.id   AF-A0A3N6GAY8-F1
#
_cell.length_a   1.000
_cell.length_b   1.000
_cell.length_c   1.000
_cell.angle_alpha   90.00
_cell.angle_beta   90.00
_cell.angle_gamma   90.00
#
_symmetry.space_group_name_H-M   'P 1'
#
loop_
_entity.id
_entity.type
_entity.pdbx_description
1 polymer ?
#
loop_
_entity_poly.entity_id
_entity_poly.type
_entity_poly.pdbx_seq_one_letter_code
_entity_poly.pdbx_strand_id
1 'polypeptide(L)'
;MPTPLSTPPECLLVSENRTEITERLLDARSVGGITFTNNTITRLDRKTAFAAQAEDLCPAPGATTAVRAVARASPYTTPLFAYHGSTGAVIEGNNFDKGLNLRAELDSTEPAQVTSDEVVEGRDNVLSLLPSTTFTSSNPAVAEVDQRGTVTARAPGTTVITPSTPSQPGGVAGAPVELHVGADPASPACTKPLDLDPDSWSVVRDRPDHRAVRPGDTLELTPTGHGFLWADANSAHNLVLTGTDTGKGTGTATVRMTGRTQCGYMEAGLILYRGDNDYIAFQRKHNTGSPTLTLAKEHNGWAEEPHRIPDPDRQDLWLRLRHVGDSVTASYSLDGTTFTTLGNPIDASWLTGARFGVLAEAESASDTDTPFLFDDFTVDGAPVRFAARRP
;
A
#
# COMPACT_ATOMS: atom_id res chain seq x y z
N MET A 1 -67.10 10.35 15.94
CA MET A 1 -66.04 10.18 14.93
C MET A 1 -64.72 10.50 15.59
N PRO A 2 -63.79 9.56 15.72
CA PRO A 2 -62.46 9.88 16.23
C PRO A 2 -61.72 10.70 15.17
N THR A 3 -61.22 11.87 15.56
CA THR A 3 -60.23 12.63 14.80
C THR A 3 -59.01 11.74 14.58
N PRO A 4 -58.51 11.55 13.36
CA PRO A 4 -57.20 10.94 13.18
C PRO A 4 -56.18 11.92 13.76
N LEU A 5 -55.48 11.50 14.83
CA LEU A 5 -54.21 12.08 15.22
C LEU A 5 -53.24 11.79 14.07
N SER A 6 -53.15 12.73 13.14
CA SER A 6 -52.03 12.82 12.20
C SER A 6 -50.81 13.24 13.00
N THR A 7 -50.15 12.29 13.66
CA THR A 7 -48.73 12.46 13.96
C THR A 7 -48.03 12.64 12.61
N PRO A 8 -47.32 13.77 12.37
CA PRO A 8 -46.50 13.88 11.16
C PRO A 8 -45.54 12.67 11.11
N PRO A 9 -45.21 12.14 9.93
CA PRO A 9 -44.23 11.07 9.82
C PRO A 9 -42.96 11.53 10.54
N GLU A 10 -42.44 10.71 11.45
CA GLU A 10 -41.19 10.98 12.14
C GLU A 10 -40.08 11.11 11.09
N CYS A 11 -39.70 12.36 10.79
CA CYS A 11 -38.54 12.64 9.97
C CYS A 11 -37.30 12.16 10.73
N LEU A 12 -36.51 11.27 10.13
CA LEU A 12 -35.22 10.88 10.68
C LEU A 12 -34.27 12.09 10.60
N LEU A 13 -33.99 12.69 11.76
CA LEU A 13 -33.02 13.77 11.91
C LEU A 13 -31.68 13.20 12.39
N VAL A 14 -30.63 13.41 11.59
CA VAL A 14 -29.25 13.13 11.95
C VAL A 14 -28.52 14.47 12.01
N SER A 15 -28.30 14.97 13.21
CA SER A 15 -27.65 16.27 13.39
C SER A 15 -26.62 16.30 14.50
N GLU A 16 -25.64 17.21 14.34
CA GLU A 16 -24.60 17.49 15.35
C GLU A 16 -23.68 16.29 15.67
N ASN A 17 -23.57 15.34 14.75
CA ASN A 17 -22.71 14.17 14.93
C ASN A 17 -21.29 14.39 14.41
N ARG A 18 -20.35 13.59 14.91
CA ARG A 18 -19.00 13.44 14.39
C ARG A 18 -18.80 12.00 13.95
N THR A 19 -18.48 11.79 12.68
CA THR A 19 -18.39 10.45 12.09
C THR A 19 -17.10 10.29 11.30
N GLU A 20 -16.39 9.19 11.54
CA GLU A 20 -15.25 8.75 10.73
C GLU A 20 -15.69 7.67 9.75
N ILE A 21 -15.27 7.78 8.48
CA ILE A 21 -15.70 6.89 7.41
C ILE A 21 -14.54 6.39 6.55
N THR A 22 -14.76 5.22 5.95
CA THR A 22 -13.93 4.62 4.89
C THR A 22 -14.64 4.55 3.55
N GLU A 23 -15.98 4.69 3.53
CA GLU A 23 -16.82 4.52 2.35
C GLU A 23 -18.05 5.47 2.38
N ARG A 24 -19.20 5.02 1.85
CA ARG A 24 -20.48 5.73 1.81
C ARG A 24 -20.97 6.03 3.23
N LEU A 25 -21.46 7.26 3.43
CA LEU A 25 -21.98 7.72 4.72
C LEU A 25 -23.46 7.36 4.92
N LEU A 26 -24.26 7.49 3.86
CA LEU A 26 -25.70 7.22 3.91
C LEU A 26 -26.16 6.46 2.66
N ASP A 27 -26.89 5.36 2.87
CA ASP A 27 -27.61 4.60 1.84
C ASP A 27 -29.08 4.50 2.26
N ALA A 28 -29.91 5.34 1.65
CA ALA A 28 -31.31 5.54 1.98
C ALA A 28 -32.22 4.81 0.97
N ARG A 29 -33.11 3.94 1.45
CA ARG A 29 -33.99 3.10 0.60
C ARG A 29 -35.45 3.24 0.99
N SER A 30 -36.24 3.82 0.09
CA SER A 30 -37.69 4.05 0.25
C SER A 30 -38.04 4.80 1.53
N VAL A 31 -37.25 5.82 1.86
CA VAL A 31 -37.38 6.65 3.06
C VAL A 31 -37.82 8.07 2.69
N GLY A 32 -38.67 8.67 3.52
CA GLY A 32 -39.14 10.04 3.35
C GLY A 32 -38.65 10.95 4.48
N GLY A 33 -38.23 12.17 4.14
CA GLY A 33 -37.97 13.23 5.12
C GLY A 33 -36.65 13.14 5.89
N ILE A 34 -35.63 12.45 5.38
CA ILE A 34 -34.33 12.37 6.07
C ILE A 34 -33.65 13.74 6.06
N THR A 35 -33.33 14.25 7.24
CA THR A 35 -32.57 15.50 7.42
C THR A 35 -31.20 15.18 8.00
N PHE A 36 -30.14 15.53 7.28
CA PHE A 36 -28.75 15.31 7.65
C PHE A 36 -28.02 16.65 7.74
N THR A 37 -27.96 17.24 8.93
CA THR A 37 -27.53 18.65 9.08
C THR A 37 -26.53 18.87 10.21
N ASN A 38 -25.63 19.84 10.05
CA ASN A 38 -24.68 20.23 11.10
C ASN A 38 -23.78 19.09 11.59
N ASN A 39 -23.52 18.07 10.76
CA ASN A 39 -22.61 16.99 11.11
C ASN A 39 -21.18 17.30 10.68
N THR A 40 -20.21 16.63 11.29
CA THR A 40 -18.80 16.66 10.90
C THR A 40 -18.37 15.28 10.44
N ILE A 41 -17.89 15.18 9.20
CA ILE A 41 -17.59 13.92 8.53
C ILE A 41 -16.11 13.92 8.18
N THR A 42 -15.37 12.95 8.71
CA THR A 42 -13.93 12.83 8.50
C THR A 42 -13.56 11.48 7.93
N ARG A 43 -12.46 11.43 7.17
CA ARG A 43 -11.89 10.14 6.77
C ARG A 43 -11.22 9.48 7.96
N LEU A 44 -11.35 8.16 8.07
CA LEU A 44 -10.65 7.37 9.08
C LEU A 44 -9.12 7.53 8.97
N ASP A 45 -8.61 7.56 7.75
CA ASP A 45 -7.18 7.66 7.44
C ASP A 45 -6.66 9.11 7.42
N ARG A 46 -7.44 10.12 7.85
CA ARG A 46 -7.12 11.54 7.58
C ARG A 46 -5.70 11.98 8.01
N LYS A 47 -5.14 11.37 9.07
CA LYS A 47 -3.79 11.69 9.60
C LYS A 47 -2.67 10.92 8.88
N THR A 48 -3.00 9.84 8.19
CA THR A 48 -2.05 8.97 7.48
C THR A 48 -2.19 9.07 5.95
N ALA A 49 -3.25 9.70 5.45
CA ALA A 49 -3.54 9.88 4.02
C ALA A 49 -2.49 10.70 3.27
N PHE A 50 -1.61 11.41 3.98
CA PHE A 50 -0.48 12.14 3.41
C PHE A 50 0.68 12.26 4.41
N ALA A 51 1.88 12.44 3.88
CA ALA A 51 3.10 12.50 4.66
C ALA A 51 4.04 13.61 4.15
N ALA A 52 4.92 14.10 5.00
CA ALA A 52 6.05 14.90 4.56
C ALA A 52 7.13 14.00 3.95
N GLN A 53 7.75 14.48 2.89
CA GLN A 53 8.89 13.85 2.24
C GLN A 53 9.97 14.90 2.07
N ALA A 54 11.10 14.68 2.73
CA ALA A 54 12.30 15.50 2.58
C ALA A 54 13.14 15.02 1.39
N GLU A 55 13.72 15.96 0.64
CA GLU A 55 14.71 15.68 -0.39
C GLU A 55 16.04 15.24 0.21
N ASP A 56 16.38 15.71 1.41
CA ASP A 56 17.57 15.31 2.15
C ASP A 56 17.22 15.28 3.64
N LEU A 57 17.38 14.11 4.26
CA LEU A 57 17.13 13.92 5.69
C LEU A 57 18.27 14.46 6.56
N CYS A 58 19.47 14.64 5.99
CA CYS A 58 20.67 15.06 6.73
C CYS A 58 21.42 16.20 6.05
N PRO A 59 20.77 17.35 5.83
CA PRO A 59 21.46 18.51 5.31
C PRO A 59 22.58 18.95 6.25
N ALA A 60 23.71 19.38 5.68
CA ALA A 60 24.77 20.01 6.46
C ALA A 60 24.28 21.34 7.07
N PRO A 61 24.80 21.78 8.24
CA PRO A 61 24.49 23.09 8.78
C PRO A 61 24.78 24.21 7.76
N GLY A 62 23.82 25.11 7.56
CA GLY A 62 23.88 26.18 6.55
C GLY A 62 23.34 25.80 5.17
N ALA A 63 23.09 24.51 4.89
CA ALA A 63 22.49 24.07 3.63
C ALA A 63 20.97 24.27 3.61
N THR A 64 20.41 24.25 2.41
CA THR A 64 18.96 24.21 2.18
C THR A 64 18.55 22.86 1.61
N THR A 65 17.40 22.33 2.06
CA THR A 65 16.73 21.17 1.48
C THR A 65 15.26 21.50 1.27
N ALA A 66 14.51 20.68 0.54
CA ALA A 66 13.07 20.85 0.39
C ALA A 66 12.31 19.71 1.08
N VAL A 67 11.16 20.04 1.63
CA VAL A 67 10.15 19.11 2.10
C VAL A 67 8.89 19.38 1.31
N ARG A 68 8.23 18.33 0.84
CA ARG A 68 6.89 18.42 0.23
C ARG A 68 5.92 17.50 0.96
N ALA A 69 4.63 17.80 0.87
CA ALA A 69 3.61 16.85 1.25
C ALA A 69 3.30 15.94 0.07
N VAL A 70 3.21 14.63 0.32
CA VAL A 70 2.85 13.61 -0.65
C VAL A 70 1.65 12.83 -0.17
N ALA A 71 0.67 12.64 -1.04
CA ALA A 71 -0.44 11.75 -0.77
C ALA A 71 0.06 10.31 -0.60
N ARG A 72 -0.49 9.62 0.39
CA ARG A 72 -0.28 8.19 0.68
C ARG A 72 -1.56 7.37 0.50
N ALA A 73 -2.71 8.05 0.40
CA ALA A 73 -3.98 7.43 0.09
C ALA A 73 -4.66 8.15 -1.08
N SER A 74 -5.47 7.41 -1.82
CA SER A 74 -6.35 7.98 -2.84
C SER A 74 -7.56 8.66 -2.20
N PRO A 75 -8.10 9.73 -2.82
CA PRO A 75 -9.43 10.22 -2.49
C PRO A 75 -10.48 9.10 -2.60
N TYR A 76 -11.49 9.13 -1.75
CA TYR A 76 -12.63 8.22 -1.87
C TYR A 76 -13.48 8.67 -3.05
N THR A 77 -13.69 7.76 -4.00
CA THR A 77 -14.49 8.01 -5.20
C THR A 77 -15.92 7.49 -5.07
N THR A 78 -16.22 6.69 -4.04
CA THR A 78 -17.58 6.26 -3.71
C THR A 78 -18.45 7.46 -3.34
N PRO A 79 -19.68 7.60 -3.92
CA PRO A 79 -20.59 8.67 -3.53
C PRO A 79 -20.90 8.60 -2.04
N LEU A 80 -20.83 9.74 -1.37
CA LEU A 80 -21.04 9.84 0.06
C LEU A 80 -22.50 9.56 0.46
N PHE A 81 -23.44 9.90 -0.42
CA PHE A 81 -24.88 9.71 -0.22
C PHE A 81 -25.47 8.88 -1.36
N ALA A 82 -26.41 8.01 -1.05
CA ALA A 82 -27.23 7.29 -2.03
C ALA A 82 -28.71 7.30 -1.60
N TYR A 83 -29.60 7.59 -2.55
CA TYR A 83 -31.04 7.64 -2.34
C TYR A 83 -31.77 6.80 -3.38
N HIS A 84 -32.45 5.76 -2.91
CA HIS A 84 -33.21 4.81 -3.71
C HIS A 84 -34.71 4.98 -3.45
N GLY A 85 -35.48 5.51 -4.42
CA GLY A 85 -36.92 5.73 -4.26
C GLY A 85 -37.31 6.57 -3.04
N SER A 86 -36.47 7.53 -2.65
CA SER A 86 -36.62 8.33 -1.43
C SER A 86 -37.20 9.73 -1.73
N THR A 87 -37.74 10.41 -0.71
CA THR A 87 -38.37 11.74 -0.88
C THR A 87 -37.98 12.72 0.22
N GLY A 88 -37.94 14.02 -0.09
CA GLY A 88 -37.74 15.11 0.87
C GLY A 88 -36.48 15.03 1.73
N ALA A 89 -35.34 14.63 1.16
CA ALA A 89 -34.05 14.64 1.84
C ALA A 89 -33.44 16.05 1.92
N VAL A 90 -32.80 16.36 3.05
CA VAL A 90 -32.11 17.64 3.29
C VAL A 90 -30.69 17.36 3.79
N ILE A 91 -29.68 17.91 3.14
CA ILE A 91 -28.26 17.79 3.51
C ILE A 91 -27.65 19.20 3.57
N GLU A 92 -27.59 19.80 4.76
CA GLU A 92 -27.19 21.21 4.91
C GLU A 92 -26.28 21.48 6.11
N GLY A 93 -25.37 22.42 5.96
CA GLY A 93 -24.52 22.91 7.06
C GLY A 93 -23.55 21.86 7.62
N ASN A 94 -23.16 20.86 6.82
CA ASN A 94 -22.23 19.84 7.27
C ASN A 94 -20.78 20.32 7.09
N ASN A 95 -19.84 19.63 7.72
CA ASN A 95 -18.41 19.88 7.55
C ASN A 95 -17.74 18.62 7.03
N PHE A 96 -17.21 18.68 5.82
CA PHE A 96 -16.60 17.54 5.15
C PHE A 96 -15.08 17.65 5.10
N ASP A 97 -14.44 16.54 5.41
CA ASP A 97 -13.00 16.43 5.28
C ASP A 97 -12.56 16.36 3.81
N LYS A 98 -11.30 16.67 3.55
CA LYS A 98 -10.71 16.55 2.21
C LYS A 98 -10.63 15.09 1.77
N GLY A 99 -10.63 14.84 0.47
CA GLY A 99 -10.58 13.50 -0.09
C GLY A 99 -11.91 12.73 -0.07
N LEU A 100 -13.05 13.37 0.23
CA LEU A 100 -14.39 12.77 0.13
C LEU A 100 -15.06 13.12 -1.20
N ASN A 101 -15.87 12.21 -1.75
CA ASN A 101 -16.72 12.48 -2.91
C ASN A 101 -18.10 12.97 -2.46
N LEU A 102 -18.32 14.29 -2.48
CA LEU A 102 -19.59 14.92 -2.11
C LEU A 102 -20.63 14.77 -3.23
N ARG A 103 -20.92 13.54 -3.58
CA ARG A 103 -21.91 13.14 -4.57
C ARG A 103 -23.09 12.44 -3.91
N ALA A 104 -24.30 12.80 -4.34
CA ALA A 104 -25.51 12.04 -4.13
C ALA A 104 -25.78 11.18 -5.37
N GLU A 105 -25.82 9.86 -5.17
CA GLU A 105 -26.31 8.90 -6.14
C GLU A 105 -27.84 8.81 -6.02
N LEU A 106 -28.55 9.00 -7.13
CA LEU A 106 -30.00 8.99 -7.17
C LEU A 106 -30.48 7.85 -8.06
N ASP A 107 -31.27 6.95 -7.48
CA ASP A 107 -31.90 5.85 -8.17
C ASP A 107 -33.39 5.87 -7.85
N SER A 108 -34.25 6.00 -8.85
CA SER A 108 -35.70 6.14 -8.67
C SER A 108 -36.11 7.26 -7.69
N THR A 109 -35.18 8.18 -7.39
CA THR A 109 -35.35 9.37 -6.57
C THR A 109 -35.21 10.57 -7.51
N GLU A 110 -36.22 11.45 -7.55
CA GLU A 110 -36.13 12.67 -8.35
C GLU A 110 -35.14 13.66 -7.71
N PRO A 111 -34.25 14.31 -8.49
CA PRO A 111 -33.38 15.41 -8.04
C PRO A 111 -34.02 16.41 -7.06
N ALA A 112 -35.22 16.88 -7.39
CA ALA A 112 -35.96 17.85 -6.58
C ALA A 112 -36.32 17.35 -5.16
N GLN A 113 -36.14 16.06 -4.89
CA GLN A 113 -36.32 15.45 -3.57
C GLN A 113 -35.07 15.50 -2.70
N VAL A 114 -33.93 16.00 -3.19
CA VAL A 114 -32.71 16.20 -2.41
C VAL A 114 -32.36 17.68 -2.40
N THR A 115 -32.44 18.29 -1.23
CA THR A 115 -31.99 19.68 -1.01
C THR A 115 -30.60 19.66 -0.39
N SER A 116 -29.62 20.32 -1.00
CA SER A 116 -28.26 20.43 -0.43
C SER A 116 -27.55 21.73 -0.82
N ASP A 117 -26.67 22.19 0.06
CA ASP A 117 -25.73 23.31 -0.13
C ASP A 117 -24.32 22.86 -0.57
N GLU A 118 -23.98 21.58 -0.40
CA GLU A 118 -22.60 21.07 -0.54
C GLU A 118 -22.49 19.83 -1.46
N VAL A 119 -23.55 19.04 -1.59
CA VAL A 119 -23.57 17.77 -2.33
C VAL A 119 -24.07 17.99 -3.76
N VAL A 120 -23.43 17.30 -4.71
CA VAL A 120 -23.75 17.38 -6.13
C VAL A 120 -24.39 16.09 -6.62
N GLU A 121 -25.39 16.20 -7.49
CA GLU A 121 -26.11 15.05 -8.04
C GLU A 121 -25.42 14.49 -9.28
N GLY A 122 -25.36 13.16 -9.38
CA GLY A 122 -25.08 12.44 -10.63
C GLY A 122 -23.68 12.61 -11.24
N ARG A 123 -22.79 13.40 -10.62
CA ARG A 123 -21.38 13.56 -11.02
C ARG A 123 -20.46 13.63 -9.82
N ASP A 124 -19.24 13.15 -9.99
CA ASP A 124 -18.24 13.18 -8.92
C ASP A 124 -17.90 14.60 -8.51
N ASN A 125 -17.87 14.81 -7.20
CA ASN A 125 -17.44 16.04 -6.54
C ASN A 125 -16.40 15.67 -5.48
N VAL A 126 -15.27 15.13 -5.95
CA VAL A 126 -14.17 14.68 -5.10
C VAL A 126 -13.38 15.88 -4.61
N LEU A 127 -13.41 16.11 -3.29
CA LEU A 127 -12.60 17.15 -2.66
C LEU A 127 -11.12 16.79 -2.78
N SER A 128 -10.30 17.72 -3.29
CA SER A 128 -8.84 17.54 -3.34
C SER A 128 -8.30 17.21 -1.94
N LEU A 129 -7.51 16.14 -1.81
CA LEU A 129 -6.92 15.69 -0.55
C LEU A 129 -5.92 16.73 0.01
N LEU A 130 -5.15 17.35 -0.88
CA LEU A 130 -4.11 18.34 -0.57
C LEU A 130 -4.36 19.63 -1.37
N PRO A 131 -5.42 20.40 -1.06
CA PRO A 131 -5.73 21.64 -1.77
C PRO A 131 -4.63 22.70 -1.58
N SER A 132 -3.98 22.69 -0.42
CA SER A 132 -2.78 23.45 -0.10
C SER A 132 -2.10 22.79 1.09
N THR A 133 -0.81 23.06 1.29
CA THR A 133 -0.07 22.54 2.45
C THR A 133 0.81 23.61 3.07
N THR A 134 0.96 23.53 4.38
CA THR A 134 1.92 24.30 5.19
C THR A 134 2.79 23.34 5.99
N PHE A 135 3.91 23.83 6.51
CA PHE A 135 4.86 23.02 7.26
C PHE A 135 5.23 23.72 8.57
N THR A 136 5.48 22.91 9.60
CA THR A 136 5.95 23.38 10.90
C THR A 136 7.16 22.56 11.31
N SER A 137 8.20 23.22 11.82
CA SER A 137 9.36 22.58 12.44
C SER A 137 9.18 22.50 13.95
N SER A 138 9.42 21.33 14.56
CA SER A 138 9.37 21.17 16.01
C SER A 138 10.55 21.86 16.72
N ASN A 139 11.67 22.06 16.02
CA ASN A 139 12.83 22.78 16.51
C ASN A 139 13.45 23.68 15.42
N PRO A 140 12.94 24.92 15.25
CA PRO A 140 13.45 25.88 14.27
C PRO A 140 14.91 26.28 14.46
N ALA A 141 15.50 26.09 15.65
CA ALA A 141 16.91 26.36 15.88
C ALA A 141 17.84 25.31 15.23
N VAL A 142 17.34 24.10 14.97
CA VAL A 142 18.04 23.04 14.23
C VAL A 142 17.78 23.18 12.73
N ALA A 143 16.51 23.24 12.32
CA ALA A 143 16.15 23.58 10.94
C ALA A 143 14.82 24.33 10.90
N GLU A 144 14.77 25.41 10.13
CA GLU A 144 13.56 26.21 9.92
C GLU A 144 12.94 25.83 8.57
N VAL A 145 11.61 25.79 8.49
CA VAL A 145 10.87 25.50 7.26
C VAL A 145 9.93 26.66 6.92
N ASP A 146 9.91 27.07 5.66
CA ASP A 146 8.96 28.08 5.17
C ASP A 146 7.62 27.46 4.76
N GLN A 147 6.64 28.30 4.43
CA GLN A 147 5.30 27.86 4.01
C GLN A 147 5.29 27.06 2.70
N ARG A 148 6.35 27.13 1.88
CA ARG A 148 6.49 26.41 0.62
C ARG A 148 7.26 25.10 0.78
N GLY A 149 7.74 24.80 1.99
CA GLY A 149 8.50 23.59 2.28
C GLY A 149 10.01 23.75 2.06
N THR A 150 10.53 24.95 1.84
CA THR A 150 11.98 25.18 1.83
C THR A 150 12.50 25.10 3.26
N VAL A 151 13.45 24.20 3.52
CA VAL A 151 14.08 24.03 4.83
C VAL A 151 15.48 24.64 4.81
N THR A 152 15.78 25.49 5.80
CA THR A 152 17.13 26.00 6.08
C THR A 152 17.70 25.28 7.30
N ALA A 153 18.75 24.48 7.10
CA ALA A 153 19.47 23.81 8.17
C ALA A 153 20.34 24.83 8.93
N ARG A 154 20.17 24.95 10.25
CA ARG A 154 20.81 25.98 11.07
C ARG A 154 21.94 25.43 11.93
N ALA A 155 21.68 24.37 12.70
CA ALA A 155 22.63 23.81 13.64
C ALA A 155 22.51 22.28 13.71
N PRO A 156 23.61 21.55 14.03
CA PRO A 156 23.54 20.11 14.22
C PRO A 156 22.48 19.71 15.26
N GLY A 157 21.73 18.66 14.96
CA GLY A 157 20.67 18.16 15.83
C GLY A 157 19.51 17.54 15.05
N THR A 158 18.43 17.22 15.76
CA THR A 158 17.22 16.66 15.15
C THR A 158 16.04 17.64 15.22
N THR A 159 15.22 17.64 14.17
CA THR A 159 13.94 18.35 14.15
C THR A 159 12.91 17.56 13.34
N VAL A 160 11.63 17.73 13.66
CA VAL A 160 10.52 17.07 12.98
C VAL A 160 9.78 18.11 12.16
N ILE A 161 9.62 17.85 10.87
CA ILE A 161 8.84 18.69 9.95
C ILE A 161 7.48 18.03 9.73
N THR A 162 6.41 18.71 10.15
CA THR A 162 5.03 18.23 10.06
C THR A 162 4.28 18.99 8.97
N PRO A 163 3.71 18.31 7.95
CA PRO A 163 2.86 18.95 6.96
C PRO A 163 1.45 19.14 7.54
N SER A 164 0.76 20.21 7.14
CA SER A 164 -0.63 20.46 7.49
C SER A 164 -1.44 20.92 6.28
N THR A 165 -2.68 20.45 6.17
CA THR A 165 -3.62 20.83 5.11
C THR A 165 -4.91 21.38 5.72
N PRO A 166 -5.54 22.43 5.15
CA PRO A 166 -6.80 22.94 5.65
C PRO A 166 -7.97 22.01 5.29
N SER A 167 -8.92 21.90 6.23
CA SER A 167 -10.15 21.14 6.05
C SER A 167 -11.32 21.80 6.79
N GLN A 168 -12.58 21.56 6.37
CA GLN A 168 -13.75 22.17 7.03
C GLN A 168 -13.84 21.79 8.52
N PRO A 169 -13.62 20.52 8.92
CA PRO A 169 -13.58 20.13 10.34
C PRO A 169 -12.41 20.72 11.15
N GLY A 170 -11.45 21.37 10.49
CA GLY A 170 -10.20 21.87 11.08
C GLY A 170 -8.96 21.36 10.34
N GLY A 171 -7.86 22.10 10.45
CA GLY A 171 -6.59 21.74 9.83
C GLY A 171 -6.10 20.35 10.27
N VAL A 172 -5.57 19.60 9.31
CA VAL A 172 -5.11 18.21 9.52
C VAL A 172 -3.60 18.19 9.43
N ALA A 173 -2.95 17.66 10.47
CA ALA A 173 -1.53 17.33 10.41
C ALA A 173 -1.36 15.92 9.81
N GLY A 174 -0.50 15.81 8.80
CA GLY A 174 -0.14 14.52 8.19
C GLY A 174 1.02 13.85 8.92
N ALA A 175 1.46 12.71 8.39
CA ALA A 175 2.62 12.03 8.93
C ALA A 175 3.89 12.90 8.77
N PRO A 176 4.65 13.15 9.84
CA PRO A 176 5.82 14.02 9.79
C PRO A 176 7.05 13.32 9.21
N VAL A 177 8.10 14.10 8.94
CA VAL A 177 9.45 13.60 8.62
C VAL A 177 10.47 14.14 9.62
N GLU A 178 11.37 13.29 10.10
CA GLU A 178 12.49 13.70 10.97
C GLU A 178 13.72 14.06 10.14
N LEU A 179 14.34 15.21 10.44
CA LEU A 179 15.59 15.66 9.87
C LEU A 179 16.70 15.57 10.92
N HIS A 180 17.88 15.14 10.50
CA HIS A 180 19.08 14.99 11.32
C HIS A 180 20.20 15.90 10.77
N VAL A 181 20.10 17.19 11.06
CA VAL A 181 21.04 18.21 10.55
C VAL A 181 22.45 17.90 11.04
N GLY A 182 23.41 17.87 10.12
CA GLY A 182 24.82 17.62 10.42
C GLY A 182 25.13 16.22 10.96
N ALA A 183 24.20 15.27 10.85
CA ALA A 183 24.49 13.87 11.11
C ALA A 183 25.42 13.29 10.03
N ASP A 184 26.12 12.20 10.37
CA ASP A 184 26.95 11.46 9.42
C ASP A 184 26.06 10.96 8.27
N PRO A 185 26.33 11.33 6.99
CA PRO A 185 25.57 10.85 5.84
C PRO A 185 25.54 9.32 5.70
N ALA A 186 26.51 8.60 6.29
CA ALA A 186 26.53 7.15 6.36
C ALA A 186 25.67 6.55 7.49
N SER A 187 25.13 7.39 8.38
CA SER A 187 24.27 6.92 9.47
C SER A 187 22.93 6.40 8.93
N PRO A 188 22.30 5.42 9.61
CA PRO A 188 21.00 4.90 9.21
C PRO A 188 19.92 5.98 9.06
N ALA A 189 20.01 7.04 9.86
CA ALA A 189 19.09 8.18 9.87
C ALA A 189 19.14 9.04 8.58
N CYS A 190 20.26 8.98 7.86
CA CYS A 190 20.52 9.79 6.66
C CYS A 190 20.31 9.03 5.35
N THR A 191 19.98 7.74 5.44
CA THR A 191 19.89 6.94 4.24
C THR A 191 18.52 7.12 3.59
N LYS A 192 18.52 7.75 2.41
CA LYS A 192 17.35 7.73 1.52
C LYS A 192 16.99 6.28 1.16
N PRO A 193 15.69 5.92 1.03
CA PRO A 193 15.33 4.76 0.24
C PRO A 193 16.05 4.86 -1.11
N LEU A 194 16.81 3.84 -1.46
CA LEU A 194 17.46 3.72 -2.75
C LEU A 194 16.35 3.46 -3.79
N ASP A 195 16.55 3.95 -5.01
CA ASP A 195 15.68 3.56 -6.12
C ASP A 195 16.02 2.12 -6.52
N LEU A 196 14.99 1.36 -6.88
CA LEU A 196 15.17 0.05 -7.49
C LEU A 196 15.91 0.23 -8.83
N ASP A 197 16.96 -0.57 -9.05
CA ASP A 197 17.77 -0.54 -10.26
C ASP A 197 16.92 -0.92 -11.49
N PRO A 198 16.59 0.04 -12.37
CA PRO A 198 15.73 -0.24 -13.53
C PRO A 198 16.43 -1.07 -14.61
N ASP A 199 17.77 -1.15 -14.59
CA ASP A 199 18.53 -1.98 -15.52
C ASP A 199 18.52 -3.46 -15.08
N SER A 200 18.46 -3.68 -13.77
CA SER A 200 18.46 -5.03 -13.18
C SER A 200 17.07 -5.59 -12.93
N TRP A 201 16.05 -4.73 -12.77
CA TRP A 201 14.71 -5.12 -12.33
C TRP A 201 13.58 -4.44 -13.10
N SER A 202 12.46 -5.15 -13.16
CA SER A 202 11.17 -4.65 -13.63
C SER A 202 10.08 -5.04 -12.65
N VAL A 203 9.02 -4.25 -12.55
CA VAL A 203 7.94 -4.50 -11.60
C VAL A 203 6.61 -4.67 -12.33
N VAL A 204 5.91 -5.76 -12.05
CA VAL A 204 4.54 -5.97 -12.52
C VAL A 204 3.57 -5.31 -11.55
N ARG A 205 2.63 -4.52 -12.10
CA ARG A 205 1.55 -3.85 -11.37
C ARG A 205 2.12 -3.03 -10.19
N ASP A 206 2.97 -2.08 -10.55
CA ASP A 206 3.79 -1.26 -9.67
C ASP A 206 3.00 -0.47 -8.61
N ARG A 207 3.40 -0.60 -7.34
CA ARG A 207 2.88 0.15 -6.17
C ARG A 207 4.03 0.68 -5.31
N PRO A 208 4.59 1.87 -5.64
CA PRO A 208 5.81 2.40 -5.03
C PRO A 208 5.67 2.80 -3.56
N ASP A 209 4.45 2.93 -3.08
CA ASP A 209 4.10 3.10 -1.67
C ASP A 209 4.20 1.82 -0.84
N HIS A 210 4.27 0.65 -1.50
CA HIS A 210 4.36 -0.68 -0.88
C HIS A 210 5.70 -1.40 -1.16
N ARG A 211 6.70 -0.67 -1.64
CA ARG A 211 8.07 -1.16 -1.76
C ARG A 211 9.08 -0.06 -1.51
N ALA A 212 10.25 -0.44 -1.01
CA ALA A 212 11.40 0.45 -0.90
C ALA A 212 12.69 -0.35 -1.03
N VAL A 213 13.75 0.23 -1.58
CA VAL A 213 15.09 -0.35 -1.39
C VAL A 213 15.75 0.35 -0.21
N ARG A 214 16.05 -0.41 0.84
CA ARG A 214 16.73 0.08 2.04
C ARG A 214 18.24 0.22 1.81
N PRO A 215 18.95 1.02 2.63
CA PRO A 215 20.39 0.88 2.81
C PRO A 215 20.85 -0.57 2.84
N GLY A 216 22.00 -0.88 2.23
CA GLY A 216 22.56 -2.23 2.27
C GLY A 216 22.03 -3.17 1.20
N ASP A 217 21.34 -2.65 0.17
CA ASP A 217 20.87 -3.42 -0.99
C ASP A 217 19.76 -4.42 -0.64
N THR A 218 18.85 -4.00 0.25
CA THR A 218 17.73 -4.80 0.73
C THR A 218 16.42 -4.26 0.17
N LEU A 219 15.69 -5.06 -0.59
CA LEU A 219 14.34 -4.74 -1.04
C LEU A 219 13.34 -5.05 0.08
N GLU A 220 12.55 -4.05 0.45
CA GLU A 220 11.40 -4.16 1.33
C GLU A 220 10.13 -4.25 0.48
N LEU A 221 9.30 -5.28 0.71
CA LEU A 221 7.97 -5.42 0.13
C LEU A 221 6.92 -5.54 1.23
N THR A 222 5.93 -4.66 1.21
CA THR A 222 4.78 -4.68 2.11
C THR A 222 3.56 -5.14 1.33
N PRO A 223 2.89 -6.25 1.69
CA PRO A 223 1.67 -6.69 1.00
C PRO A 223 0.64 -5.55 0.93
N THR A 224 -0.09 -5.44 -0.19
CA THR A 224 -1.09 -4.37 -0.38
C THR A 224 -2.39 -4.61 0.39
N GLY A 225 -2.60 -5.83 0.91
CA GLY A 225 -3.84 -6.25 1.55
C GLY A 225 -4.99 -6.54 0.59
N HIS A 226 -4.78 -6.32 -0.71
CA HIS A 226 -5.71 -6.63 -1.80
C HIS A 226 -4.90 -6.90 -3.07
N GLY A 227 -4.49 -8.15 -3.25
CA GLY A 227 -3.77 -8.58 -4.44
C GLY A 227 -3.23 -9.98 -4.27
N PHE A 228 -3.61 -10.87 -5.18
CA PHE A 228 -3.25 -12.29 -5.09
C PHE A 228 -3.04 -12.88 -6.48
N LEU A 229 -2.04 -13.74 -6.62
CA LEU A 229 -1.73 -14.36 -7.91
C LEU A 229 -2.59 -15.60 -8.20
N TRP A 230 -2.99 -16.31 -7.15
CA TRP A 230 -3.60 -17.63 -7.24
C TRP A 230 -4.86 -17.70 -8.13
N ALA A 231 -4.84 -18.65 -9.07
CA ALA A 231 -5.96 -18.97 -9.95
C ALA A 231 -6.49 -17.72 -10.68
N ASP A 232 -7.79 -17.50 -10.69
CA ASP A 232 -8.39 -16.39 -11.44
C ASP A 232 -8.12 -14.99 -10.83
N ALA A 233 -7.45 -14.90 -9.67
CA ALA A 233 -7.27 -13.64 -8.95
C ALA A 233 -6.33 -12.65 -9.67
N ASN A 234 -5.18 -13.12 -10.16
CA ASN A 234 -4.27 -12.40 -11.06
C ASN A 234 -4.02 -10.91 -10.73
N SER A 235 -3.95 -10.58 -9.45
CA SER A 235 -3.99 -9.21 -8.91
C SER A 235 -2.88 -8.90 -7.91
N ALA A 236 -1.88 -9.79 -7.75
CA ALA A 236 -0.66 -9.57 -6.94
C ALA A 236 0.19 -8.36 -7.37
N HIS A 237 0.27 -7.31 -6.55
CA HIS A 237 1.08 -6.13 -6.84
C HIS A 237 2.56 -6.34 -6.52
N ASN A 238 3.44 -5.50 -7.08
CA ASN A 238 4.88 -5.49 -6.80
C ASN A 238 5.58 -6.85 -7.01
N LEU A 239 5.27 -7.58 -8.10
CA LEU A 239 6.12 -8.69 -8.53
C LEU A 239 7.43 -8.09 -9.08
N VAL A 240 8.51 -8.16 -8.30
CA VAL A 240 9.81 -7.58 -8.67
C VAL A 240 10.64 -8.65 -9.36
N LEU A 241 10.76 -8.53 -10.68
CA LEU A 241 11.33 -9.54 -11.57
C LEU A 241 12.63 -9.03 -12.16
N THR A 242 13.59 -9.93 -12.38
CA THR A 242 14.84 -9.58 -13.08
C THR A 242 14.54 -8.94 -14.44
N GLY A 243 15.44 -8.05 -14.87
CA GLY A 243 15.38 -7.39 -16.17
C GLY A 243 15.42 -8.40 -17.32
N THR A 244 15.04 -7.97 -18.53
CA THR A 244 14.98 -8.86 -19.71
C THR A 244 16.35 -9.40 -20.13
N ASP A 245 17.43 -8.70 -19.77
CA ASP A 245 18.81 -9.08 -20.06
C ASP A 245 19.45 -9.91 -18.93
N THR A 246 18.84 -9.91 -17.74
CA THR A 246 19.36 -10.52 -16.52
C THR A 246 18.64 -11.85 -16.24
N GLY A 247 19.19 -12.94 -16.79
CA GLY A 247 18.69 -14.29 -16.56
C GLY A 247 17.34 -14.57 -17.23
N LYS A 248 17.33 -15.39 -18.28
CA LYS A 248 16.11 -15.81 -19.02
C LYS A 248 15.29 -16.86 -18.24
N GLY A 249 15.23 -16.71 -16.92
CA GLY A 249 14.55 -17.63 -16.00
C GLY A 249 15.17 -19.03 -15.96
N THR A 250 16.36 -19.23 -16.51
CA THR A 250 17.10 -20.51 -16.47
C THR A 250 18.31 -20.36 -15.55
N GLY A 251 18.79 -21.48 -14.99
CA GLY A 251 19.87 -21.46 -14.00
C GLY A 251 19.35 -21.56 -12.58
N THR A 252 20.06 -20.98 -11.62
CA THR A 252 19.75 -21.06 -10.19
C THR A 252 19.60 -19.67 -9.58
N ALA A 253 18.41 -19.33 -9.10
CA ALA A 253 18.19 -18.12 -8.31
C ALA A 253 18.15 -18.44 -6.82
N THR A 254 18.83 -17.63 -6.01
CA THR A 254 18.78 -17.70 -4.54
C THR A 254 18.51 -16.31 -3.98
N VAL A 255 17.72 -16.21 -2.92
CA VAL A 255 17.49 -14.96 -2.19
C VAL A 255 17.37 -15.25 -0.69
N ARG A 256 17.89 -14.35 0.16
CA ARG A 256 17.55 -14.34 1.58
C ARG A 256 16.28 -13.54 1.77
N MET A 257 15.31 -14.14 2.45
CA MET A 257 14.07 -13.50 2.87
C MET A 257 14.04 -13.42 4.40
N THR A 258 13.68 -12.25 4.93
CA THR A 258 13.42 -12.01 6.35
C THR A 258 11.94 -11.65 6.54
N GLY A 259 11.30 -12.29 7.51
CA GLY A 259 9.91 -12.03 7.89
C GLY A 259 9.04 -13.28 7.84
N ARG A 260 8.08 -13.36 8.75
CA ARG A 260 7.08 -14.44 8.83
C ARG A 260 5.72 -13.88 8.45
N THR A 261 4.93 -14.68 7.74
CA THR A 261 3.54 -14.35 7.42
C THR A 261 2.71 -14.23 8.70
N GLN A 262 1.73 -13.33 8.72
CA GLN A 262 1.04 -12.93 9.97
C GLN A 262 -0.44 -13.26 10.02
N CYS A 263 -1.12 -13.25 8.87
CA CYS A 263 -2.56 -13.44 8.82
C CYS A 263 -3.04 -13.95 7.46
N GLY A 264 -4.31 -14.37 7.42
CA GLY A 264 -5.05 -14.67 6.20
C GLY A 264 -4.32 -15.60 5.23
N TYR A 265 -4.33 -15.20 3.96
CA TYR A 265 -3.56 -15.78 2.85
C TYR A 265 -2.40 -14.85 2.45
N MET A 266 -1.66 -14.37 3.46
CA MET A 266 -0.42 -13.64 3.23
C MET A 266 0.67 -14.61 2.74
N GLU A 267 1.37 -14.23 1.67
CA GLU A 267 2.40 -15.03 1.04
C GLU A 267 3.61 -14.18 0.64
N ALA A 268 4.82 -14.72 0.77
CA ALA A 268 6.03 -14.03 0.33
C ALA A 268 7.14 -15.02 -0.04
N GLY A 269 7.92 -14.72 -1.07
CA GLY A 269 9.02 -15.57 -1.47
C GLY A 269 9.62 -15.30 -2.84
N LEU A 270 10.25 -16.34 -3.38
CA LEU A 270 10.96 -16.36 -4.66
C LEU A 270 10.04 -16.91 -5.76
N ILE A 271 10.03 -16.31 -6.94
CA ILE A 271 9.18 -16.72 -8.06
C ILE A 271 9.97 -16.87 -9.35
N LEU A 272 9.53 -17.80 -10.19
CA LEU A 272 9.86 -17.91 -11.61
C LEU A 272 8.58 -17.62 -12.40
N TYR A 273 8.51 -16.44 -12.99
CA TYR A 273 7.27 -15.85 -13.51
C TYR A 273 7.34 -15.64 -15.03
N ARG A 274 6.39 -16.19 -15.77
CA ARG A 274 6.18 -15.92 -17.21
C ARG A 274 4.94 -15.06 -17.42
N GLY A 275 3.91 -15.23 -16.61
CA GLY A 275 2.68 -14.46 -16.61
C GLY A 275 1.78 -14.88 -15.44
N ASP A 276 0.66 -14.18 -15.27
CA ASP A 276 -0.20 -14.42 -14.10
C ASP A 276 -0.75 -15.87 -14.06
N ASN A 277 -1.02 -16.47 -15.22
CA ASN A 277 -1.48 -17.87 -15.35
C ASN A 277 -0.35 -18.90 -15.56
N ASP A 278 0.91 -18.47 -15.51
CA ASP A 278 2.09 -19.27 -15.82
C ASP A 278 3.27 -18.87 -14.90
N TYR A 279 3.37 -19.50 -13.72
CA TYR A 279 4.47 -19.29 -12.77
C TYR A 279 4.76 -20.51 -11.86
N ILE A 280 5.97 -20.54 -11.30
CA ILE A 280 6.32 -21.38 -10.14
C ILE A 280 6.80 -20.45 -9.02
N ALA A 281 6.18 -20.53 -7.84
CA ALA A 281 6.52 -19.72 -6.69
C ALA A 281 6.91 -20.59 -5.50
N PHE A 282 8.03 -20.24 -4.85
CA PHE A 282 8.49 -20.86 -3.62
C PHE A 282 8.37 -19.86 -2.47
N GLN A 283 7.39 -20.06 -1.60
CA GLN A 283 6.85 -19.01 -0.72
C GLN A 283 6.64 -19.53 0.70
N ARG A 284 6.77 -18.62 1.68
CA ARG A 284 6.02 -18.76 2.94
C ARG A 284 4.55 -18.43 2.67
N LYS A 285 3.64 -19.25 3.18
CA LYS A 285 2.19 -19.01 3.14
C LYS A 285 1.62 -19.10 4.55
N HIS A 286 0.74 -18.19 4.93
CA HIS A 286 0.15 -18.20 6.28
C HIS A 286 -0.89 -19.32 6.49
N ASN A 287 -1.64 -19.68 5.42
CA ASN A 287 -2.76 -20.63 5.44
C ASN A 287 -3.68 -20.45 6.66
N THR A 288 -4.16 -19.23 6.88
CA THR A 288 -5.15 -18.91 7.94
C THR A 288 -4.81 -19.43 9.34
N GLY A 289 -3.50 -19.54 9.66
CA GLY A 289 -3.00 -19.87 11.00
C GLY A 289 -2.13 -21.12 11.05
N SER A 290 -1.93 -21.80 9.93
CA SER A 290 -1.01 -22.93 9.80
C SER A 290 0.07 -22.67 8.75
N PRO A 291 1.07 -21.82 9.03
CA PRO A 291 2.01 -21.39 8.02
C PRO A 291 2.84 -22.56 7.46
N THR A 292 3.09 -22.51 6.16
CA THR A 292 3.92 -23.50 5.44
C THR A 292 4.97 -22.81 4.60
N LEU A 293 6.02 -23.56 4.30
CA LEU A 293 6.91 -23.27 3.18
C LEU A 293 6.46 -24.13 1.99
N THR A 294 5.97 -23.50 0.93
CA THR A 294 5.24 -24.14 -0.16
C THR A 294 5.88 -23.84 -1.51
N LEU A 295 6.05 -24.87 -2.32
CA LEU A 295 6.26 -24.73 -3.76
C LEU A 295 4.88 -24.81 -4.42
N ALA A 296 4.41 -23.68 -4.92
CA ALA A 296 3.20 -23.53 -5.71
C ALA A 296 3.57 -23.41 -7.19
N LYS A 297 2.68 -23.85 -8.07
CA LYS A 297 2.78 -23.63 -9.50
C LYS A 297 1.41 -23.34 -10.09
N GLU A 298 1.40 -22.64 -11.20
CA GLU A 298 0.21 -22.43 -12.00
C GLU A 298 0.57 -22.53 -13.47
N HIS A 299 -0.20 -23.33 -14.22
CA HIS A 299 -0.01 -23.50 -15.66
C HIS A 299 -1.35 -23.41 -16.38
N ASN A 300 -1.46 -22.48 -17.34
CA ASN A 300 -2.70 -22.15 -18.02
C ASN A 300 -3.87 -21.85 -17.03
N GLY A 301 -3.58 -21.21 -15.90
CA GLY A 301 -4.58 -20.87 -14.88
C GLY A 301 -4.89 -21.99 -13.89
N TRP A 302 -4.22 -23.15 -14.00
CA TRP A 302 -4.43 -24.28 -13.11
C TRP A 302 -3.41 -24.31 -11.98
N ALA A 303 -3.85 -23.93 -10.78
CA ALA A 303 -3.01 -23.85 -9.59
C ALA A 303 -2.83 -25.20 -8.89
N GLU A 304 -1.59 -25.51 -8.50
CA GLU A 304 -1.20 -26.71 -7.75
C GLU A 304 -0.13 -26.38 -6.72
N GLU A 305 -0.10 -27.14 -5.62
CA GLU A 305 0.93 -27.03 -4.57
C GLU A 305 1.66 -28.37 -4.42
N PRO A 306 2.54 -28.73 -5.37
CA PRO A 306 3.15 -30.05 -5.43
C PRO A 306 3.94 -30.43 -4.16
N HIS A 307 4.56 -29.44 -3.49
CA HIS A 307 5.35 -29.68 -2.29
C HIS A 307 5.10 -28.62 -1.22
N ARG A 308 4.97 -29.05 0.03
CA ARG A 308 4.92 -28.17 1.20
C ARG A 308 5.51 -28.85 2.43
N ILE A 309 6.03 -28.06 3.34
CA ILE A 309 6.40 -28.47 4.70
C ILE A 309 5.84 -27.45 5.71
N PRO A 310 5.72 -27.81 7.00
CA PRO A 310 5.50 -26.81 8.05
C PRO A 310 6.53 -25.68 7.96
N ASP A 311 6.10 -24.44 8.17
CA ASP A 311 7.00 -23.29 8.14
C ASP A 311 8.10 -23.43 9.22
N PRO A 312 9.39 -23.32 8.86
CA PRO A 312 10.46 -23.33 9.84
C PRO A 312 10.36 -22.14 10.82
N ASP A 313 10.57 -22.39 12.11
CA ASP A 313 10.52 -21.38 13.18
C ASP A 313 11.75 -20.47 13.20
N ARG A 314 11.90 -19.67 12.14
CA ARG A 314 12.95 -18.65 11.97
C ARG A 314 12.37 -17.42 11.30
N GLN A 315 12.99 -16.26 11.50
CA GLN A 315 12.67 -15.07 10.70
C GLN A 315 13.31 -15.16 9.32
N ASP A 316 14.59 -15.54 9.28
CA ASP A 316 15.38 -15.57 8.05
C ASP A 316 15.36 -16.95 7.39
N LEU A 317 15.22 -16.97 6.07
CA LEU A 317 15.33 -18.15 5.22
C LEU A 317 16.02 -17.78 3.91
N TRP A 318 16.82 -18.69 3.37
CA TRP A 318 17.27 -18.60 1.99
C TRP A 318 16.40 -19.51 1.14
N LEU A 319 15.81 -18.94 0.09
CA LEU A 319 14.96 -19.64 -0.86
C LEU A 319 15.74 -19.80 -2.16
N ARG A 320 15.68 -20.98 -2.78
CA ARG A 320 16.39 -21.28 -4.01
C ARG A 320 15.51 -22.02 -5.00
N LEU A 321 15.46 -21.52 -6.23
CA LEU A 321 14.86 -22.19 -7.38
C LEU A 321 15.96 -22.49 -8.40
N ARG A 322 16.05 -23.76 -8.82
CA ARG A 322 16.93 -24.19 -9.90
C ARG A 322 16.10 -24.67 -11.08
N HIS A 323 16.16 -23.96 -12.20
CA HIS A 323 15.46 -24.27 -13.45
C HIS A 323 16.47 -24.71 -14.52
N VAL A 324 16.47 -25.99 -14.87
CA VAL A 324 17.36 -26.57 -15.88
C VAL A 324 16.57 -27.52 -16.76
N GLY A 325 16.63 -27.30 -18.08
CA GLY A 325 15.77 -27.99 -19.03
C GLY A 325 14.30 -27.77 -18.66
N ASP A 326 13.53 -28.85 -18.63
CA ASP A 326 12.10 -28.83 -18.34
C ASP A 326 11.78 -29.02 -16.84
N SER A 327 12.76 -28.79 -15.96
CA SER A 327 12.60 -29.13 -14.54
C SER A 327 12.97 -27.99 -13.60
N VAL A 328 12.15 -27.82 -12.57
CA VAL A 328 12.43 -26.92 -11.44
C VAL A 328 12.60 -27.72 -10.16
N THR A 329 13.66 -27.40 -9.40
CA THR A 329 13.88 -27.90 -8.04
C THR A 329 13.90 -26.74 -7.06
N ALA A 330 13.12 -26.86 -5.98
CA ALA A 330 13.14 -25.91 -4.87
C ALA A 330 14.05 -26.40 -3.74
N SER A 331 14.81 -25.50 -3.12
CA SER A 331 15.57 -25.80 -1.91
C SER A 331 15.56 -24.62 -0.98
N TYR A 332 15.66 -24.86 0.33
CA TYR A 332 15.77 -23.80 1.34
C TYR A 332 16.96 -24.02 2.27
N SER A 333 17.43 -22.95 2.90
CA SER A 333 18.45 -22.99 3.95
C SER A 333 18.05 -22.14 5.15
N LEU A 334 18.44 -22.58 6.34
CA LEU A 334 18.24 -21.86 7.62
C LEU A 334 19.52 -21.12 8.09
N ASP A 335 20.62 -21.29 7.37
CA ASP A 335 21.96 -20.78 7.71
C ASP A 335 22.68 -20.11 6.51
N GLY A 336 22.07 -20.12 5.32
CA GLY A 336 22.62 -19.56 4.09
C GLY A 336 23.65 -20.43 3.38
N THR A 337 24.03 -21.59 3.94
CA THR A 337 25.10 -22.44 3.42
C THR A 337 24.61 -23.85 3.10
N THR A 338 23.85 -24.47 3.99
CA THR A 338 23.34 -25.84 3.84
C THR A 338 21.92 -25.80 3.31
N PHE A 339 21.73 -26.26 2.07
CA PHE A 339 20.42 -26.26 1.43
C PHE A 339 19.76 -27.64 1.46
N THR A 340 18.52 -27.68 1.93
CA THR A 340 17.65 -28.85 1.92
C THR A 340 16.69 -28.76 0.73
N THR A 341 16.60 -29.83 -0.07
CA THR A 341 15.68 -29.88 -1.21
C THR A 341 14.24 -30.10 -0.71
N LEU A 342 13.29 -29.35 -1.27
CA LEU A 342 11.86 -29.52 -1.00
C LEU A 342 11.24 -30.42 -2.07
N GLY A 343 11.01 -31.68 -1.72
CA GLY A 343 10.36 -32.65 -2.62
C GLY A 343 11.24 -33.07 -3.80
N ASN A 344 10.58 -33.54 -4.87
CA ASN A 344 11.23 -33.97 -6.10
C ASN A 344 11.20 -32.82 -7.14
N PRO A 345 12.00 -32.86 -8.22
CA PRO A 345 11.86 -31.90 -9.31
C PRO A 345 10.46 -31.94 -9.93
N ILE A 346 9.93 -30.77 -10.30
CA ILE A 346 8.63 -30.62 -10.97
C ILE A 346 8.79 -30.18 -12.42
N ASP A 347 7.80 -30.49 -13.26
CA ASP A 347 7.76 -30.08 -14.67
C ASP A 347 7.62 -28.55 -14.80
N ALA A 348 8.43 -27.99 -15.71
CA ALA A 348 8.55 -26.57 -16.01
C ALA A 348 8.76 -26.32 -17.52
N SER A 349 8.48 -27.30 -18.38
CA SER A 349 8.68 -27.22 -19.84
C SER A 349 7.97 -26.01 -20.50
N TRP A 350 6.95 -25.48 -19.84
CA TRP A 350 6.14 -24.33 -20.25
C TRP A 350 6.67 -22.97 -19.76
N LEU A 351 7.79 -22.89 -19.03
CA LEU A 351 8.35 -21.65 -18.47
C LEU A 351 9.46 -21.03 -19.33
N THR A 352 9.50 -21.31 -20.64
CA THR A 352 10.44 -20.63 -21.54
C THR A 352 10.20 -19.12 -21.52
N GLY A 353 11.27 -18.34 -21.27
CA GLY A 353 11.19 -16.88 -21.20
C GLY A 353 10.65 -16.33 -19.88
N ALA A 354 10.42 -17.19 -18.87
CA ALA A 354 10.15 -16.75 -17.51
C ALA A 354 11.32 -15.94 -16.93
N ARG A 355 11.08 -15.26 -15.82
CA ARG A 355 12.07 -14.45 -15.11
C ARG A 355 12.04 -14.78 -13.63
N PHE A 356 13.21 -14.78 -12.99
CA PHE A 356 13.26 -14.91 -11.55
C PHE A 356 12.84 -13.60 -10.89
N GLY A 357 12.37 -13.66 -9.65
CA GLY A 357 12.02 -12.47 -8.90
C GLY A 357 11.49 -12.77 -7.52
N VAL A 358 10.98 -11.75 -6.84
CA VAL A 358 10.39 -11.87 -5.51
C VAL A 358 9.02 -11.23 -5.46
N LEU A 359 8.22 -11.66 -4.48
CA LEU A 359 6.89 -11.14 -4.24
C LEU A 359 6.55 -11.14 -2.74
N ALA A 360 5.63 -10.27 -2.37
CA ALA A 360 4.89 -10.32 -1.12
C ALA A 360 3.44 -9.89 -1.38
N GLU A 361 2.48 -10.75 -1.05
CA GLU A 361 1.07 -10.62 -1.43
C GLU A 361 0.13 -11.03 -0.29
N ALA A 362 -1.13 -10.62 -0.41
CA ALA A 362 -2.20 -11.03 0.49
C ALA A 362 -3.55 -10.87 -0.22
N GLU A 363 -4.37 -11.93 -0.23
CA GLU A 363 -5.69 -11.93 -0.88
C GLU A 363 -6.62 -10.85 -0.33
N SER A 364 -6.85 -10.87 0.98
CA SER A 364 -7.65 -9.90 1.70
C SER A 364 -7.25 -9.97 3.17
N ALA A 365 -6.43 -9.03 3.61
CA ALA A 365 -5.89 -9.02 4.96
C ALA A 365 -5.96 -7.61 5.56
N SER A 366 -6.39 -7.53 6.83
CA SER A 366 -6.46 -6.28 7.58
C SER A 366 -5.15 -5.91 8.27
N ASP A 367 -4.21 -6.84 8.38
CA ASP A 367 -2.90 -6.65 9.01
C ASP A 367 -1.80 -6.99 7.99
N THR A 368 -1.42 -5.99 7.20
CA THR A 368 -0.37 -6.10 6.16
C THR A 368 0.77 -5.12 6.37
N ASP A 369 0.81 -4.43 7.50
CA ASP A 369 1.76 -3.34 7.76
C ASP A 369 3.19 -3.86 8.00
N THR A 370 3.36 -5.17 8.22
CA THR A 370 4.69 -5.75 8.40
C THR A 370 5.30 -6.16 7.06
N PRO A 371 6.45 -5.57 6.68
CA PRO A 371 7.11 -5.89 5.43
C PRO A 371 7.90 -7.21 5.49
N PHE A 372 8.14 -7.77 4.30
CA PHE A 372 9.18 -8.77 4.06
C PHE A 372 10.42 -8.08 3.49
N LEU A 373 11.60 -8.54 3.91
CA LEU A 373 12.87 -8.02 3.41
C LEU A 373 13.57 -9.08 2.56
N PHE A 374 14.10 -8.66 1.42
CA PHE A 374 14.83 -9.49 0.48
C PHE A 374 16.23 -8.90 0.27
N ASP A 375 17.26 -9.71 0.48
CA ASP A 375 18.66 -9.36 0.22
C ASP A 375 19.41 -10.58 -0.33
N ASP A 376 20.67 -10.39 -0.70
CA ASP A 376 21.55 -11.46 -1.20
C ASP A 376 20.96 -12.22 -2.41
N PHE A 377 20.27 -11.49 -3.30
CA PHE A 377 19.70 -12.08 -4.52
C PHE A 377 20.82 -12.42 -5.50
N THR A 378 20.88 -13.69 -5.92
CA THR A 378 21.87 -14.18 -6.87
C THR A 378 21.21 -14.96 -8.00
N VAL A 379 21.79 -14.88 -9.20
CA VAL A 379 21.49 -15.76 -10.34
C VAL A 379 22.79 -16.44 -10.74
N ASP A 380 22.82 -17.77 -10.72
CA ASP A 380 24.01 -18.60 -10.94
C ASP A 380 25.22 -18.18 -10.08
N GLY A 381 24.93 -17.73 -8.85
CA GLY A 381 25.91 -17.25 -7.89
C GLY A 381 26.43 -15.83 -8.16
N ALA A 382 26.02 -15.18 -9.25
CA ALA A 382 26.31 -13.78 -9.50
C ALA A 382 25.27 -12.90 -8.78
N PRO A 383 25.70 -11.90 -7.98
CA PRO A 383 24.78 -11.01 -7.27
C PRO A 383 24.04 -10.10 -8.24
N VAL A 384 22.73 -9.95 -8.03
CA VAL A 384 21.87 -8.97 -8.72
C VAL A 384 21.43 -7.95 -7.67
N ARG A 385 21.94 -6.73 -7.79
CA ARG A 385 21.67 -5.66 -6.82
C ARG A 385 20.25 -5.14 -7.00
N PHE A 386 19.55 -4.89 -5.90
CA PHE A 386 18.25 -4.21 -5.92
C PHE A 386 18.42 -2.69 -6.10
N ALA A 387 19.44 -2.09 -5.51
CA ALA A 387 19.67 -0.66 -5.60
C ALA A 387 20.34 -0.25 -6.91
N ALA A 388 19.86 0.83 -7.52
CA ALA A 388 20.55 1.46 -8.65
C ALA A 388 21.98 1.84 -8.26
N ARG A 389 22.95 1.58 -9.16
CA ARG A 389 24.31 2.11 -8.97
C ARG A 389 24.23 3.63 -9.03
N ARG A 390 24.69 4.31 -7.97
CA ARG A 390 24.87 5.76 -8.04
C ARG A 390 25.91 6.07 -9.11
N PRO A 391 25.67 7.05 -10.00
CA PRO A 391 26.66 7.49 -10.99
C PRO A 391 27.92 8.07 -10.32
#